data_AF-A0A2D5RYV9-F1
#
_entry.id   AF-A0A2D5RYV9-F1
#
_cell.length_a   1.000
_cell.length_b   1.000
_cell.length_c   1.000
_cell.angle_alpha   90.00
_cell.angle_beta   90.00
_cell.angle_gamma   90.00
#
_symmetry.space_group_name_H-M   'P 1'
#
loop_
_entity.id
_entity.type
_entity.pdbx_description
1 polymer ?
#
loop_
_entity_poly.entity_id
_entity_poly.type
_entity_poly.pdbx_seq_one_letter_code
_entity_poly.pdbx_strand_id
1 'polypeptide(L)'
;MSHKNPIIAITGSSGAGTTTTTIAFQHIFRTLGIDAAFVEGDCFHHFSRPEMDLAVRKAKEQGRYISYFGAEANDFGALETFFASYAETGTGRIRHYLHTFDEAVPYNQLPGTFTPWQDLRANTDLLFYEGLHGGAVTEQHNVAQHVDLLIGMVPIVNLEWIQKIIRDTSERGHSREAVQASIVRSMDDYINHITPQFSRTHINFQRVPTVDTSNPFSAKDIPSLDESFVVIRFRGIKHVDFPYYLRMIHGSFMSRVNTLVVPGGKMGLAMELILTPLIEAIIQKRRQARGQADWLGK
;
A
#
# COMPACT_ATOMS: atom_id res chain seq x y z
N MET A 1 7.11 7.75 18.89
CA MET A 1 6.37 8.26 17.73
C MET A 1 5.75 9.60 18.10
N SER A 2 5.86 10.58 17.20
CA SER A 2 5.28 11.91 17.40
C SER A 2 3.79 11.84 17.12
N HIS A 3 2.97 11.94 18.17
CA HIS A 3 1.51 12.01 18.00
C HIS A 3 1.05 13.26 17.25
N LYS A 4 1.94 14.23 16.97
CA LYS A 4 1.60 15.52 16.36
C LYS A 4 1.37 15.45 14.85
N ASN A 5 2.07 14.55 14.15
CA ASN A 5 2.01 14.40 12.69
C ASN A 5 1.88 12.91 12.36
N PRO A 6 0.68 12.33 12.53
CA PRO A 6 0.49 10.90 12.40
C PRO A 6 0.66 10.42 10.95
N ILE A 7 1.14 9.19 10.81
CA ILE A 7 1.36 8.52 9.52
C ILE A 7 0.47 7.29 9.43
N ILE A 8 -0.37 7.26 8.40
CA ILE A 8 -1.12 6.08 7.97
C ILE A 8 -0.45 5.55 6.72
N ALA A 9 -0.04 4.29 6.73
CA ALA A 9 0.60 3.67 5.59
C ALA A 9 -0.14 2.41 5.16
N ILE A 10 -0.33 2.27 3.86
CA ILE A 10 -0.81 1.06 3.22
C ILE A 10 0.38 0.41 2.54
N THR A 11 0.61 -0.84 2.91
CA THR A 11 1.56 -1.72 2.23
C THR A 11 0.80 -2.84 1.54
N GLY A 12 1.11 -3.10 0.28
CA GLY A 12 0.34 -4.08 -0.48
C GLY A 12 0.80 -4.20 -1.91
N SER A 13 0.48 -5.30 -2.55
CA SER A 13 0.78 -5.51 -3.97
C SER A 13 -0.29 -4.91 -4.87
N SER A 14 0.14 -4.50 -6.06
CA SER A 14 -0.73 -3.91 -7.08
C SER A 14 -1.87 -4.87 -7.42
N GLY A 15 -3.13 -4.42 -7.32
CA GLY A 15 -4.30 -5.26 -7.65
C GLY A 15 -5.05 -5.83 -6.44
N ALA A 16 -4.59 -5.59 -5.20
CA ALA A 16 -5.37 -5.87 -3.99
C ALA A 16 -6.71 -5.10 -3.91
N GLY A 17 -6.90 -4.09 -4.76
CA GLY A 17 -8.02 -3.15 -4.73
C GLY A 17 -7.59 -1.72 -4.38
N THR A 18 -6.40 -1.28 -4.84
CA THR A 18 -5.84 0.06 -4.60
C THR A 18 -6.86 1.17 -4.84
N THR A 19 -7.57 1.16 -5.97
CA THR A 19 -8.65 2.14 -6.23
C THR A 19 -9.76 2.12 -5.18
N THR A 20 -10.20 0.93 -4.74
CA THR A 20 -11.22 0.79 -3.69
C THR A 20 -10.70 1.33 -2.35
N THR A 21 -9.44 1.06 -2.04
CA THR A 21 -8.75 1.55 -0.85
C THR A 21 -8.67 3.08 -0.85
N THR A 22 -8.16 3.69 -1.91
CA THR A 22 -8.03 5.15 -2.04
C THR A 22 -9.40 5.83 -1.89
N ILE A 23 -10.44 5.29 -2.55
CA ILE A 23 -11.81 5.83 -2.44
C ILE A 23 -12.34 5.75 -1.00
N ALA A 24 -12.18 4.61 -0.33
CA ALA A 24 -12.62 4.45 1.06
C ALA A 24 -11.91 5.46 1.99
N PHE A 25 -10.60 5.64 1.84
CA PHE A 25 -9.86 6.63 2.62
C PHE A 25 -10.29 8.07 2.33
N GLN A 26 -10.51 8.43 1.06
CA GLN A 26 -11.04 9.74 0.69
C GLN A 26 -12.42 9.99 1.33
N HIS A 27 -13.27 8.97 1.40
CA HIS A 27 -14.57 9.06 2.06
C HIS A 27 -14.43 9.27 3.56
N ILE A 28 -13.57 8.50 4.22
CA ILE A 28 -13.32 8.63 5.66
C ILE A 28 -12.77 10.01 5.98
N PHE A 29 -11.76 10.46 5.24
CA PHE A 29 -11.14 11.77 5.47
C PHE A 29 -12.13 12.91 5.24
N ARG A 30 -12.94 12.85 4.19
CA ARG A 30 -14.01 13.82 3.95
C ARG A 30 -15.03 13.84 5.09
N THR A 31 -15.45 12.66 5.57
CA THR A 31 -16.44 12.52 6.65
C THR A 31 -15.92 13.08 7.97
N LEU A 32 -14.64 12.87 8.26
CA LEU A 32 -13.99 13.35 9.49
C LEU A 32 -13.42 14.78 9.36
N GLY A 33 -13.53 15.41 8.19
CA GLY A 33 -12.95 16.74 7.91
C GLY A 33 -11.42 16.76 8.04
N ILE A 34 -10.75 15.68 7.63
CA ILE A 34 -9.29 15.51 7.70
C ILE A 34 -8.65 16.00 6.42
N ASP A 35 -7.63 16.84 6.58
CA ASP A 35 -6.83 17.32 5.47
C ASP A 35 -5.52 16.52 5.32
N ALA A 36 -5.54 15.45 4.54
CA ALA A 36 -4.41 14.52 4.40
C ALA A 36 -3.43 14.92 3.28
N ALA A 37 -2.14 14.63 3.50
CA ALA A 37 -1.14 14.57 2.44
C ALA A 37 -1.11 13.16 1.84
N PHE A 38 -1.37 13.03 0.53
CA PHE A 38 -1.30 11.75 -0.17
C PHE A 38 0.07 11.58 -0.81
N VAL A 39 0.69 10.41 -0.59
CA VAL A 39 2.00 10.05 -1.15
C VAL A 39 1.96 8.63 -1.69
N GLU A 40 2.34 8.49 -2.95
CA GLU A 40 2.46 7.21 -3.63
C GLU A 40 3.85 6.61 -3.40
N GLY A 41 3.93 5.29 -3.25
CA GLY A 41 5.19 4.57 -3.00
C GLY A 41 6.22 4.75 -4.11
N ASP A 42 5.76 4.86 -5.35
CA ASP A 42 6.58 4.99 -6.55
C ASP A 42 7.43 6.28 -6.56
N CYS A 43 7.09 7.27 -5.72
CA CYS A 43 7.92 8.43 -5.39
C CYS A 43 9.38 8.04 -5.04
N PHE A 44 9.56 6.88 -4.40
CA PHE A 44 10.84 6.41 -3.86
C PHE A 44 11.49 5.32 -4.72
N HIS A 45 11.04 5.07 -5.94
CA HIS A 45 11.76 4.23 -6.88
C HIS A 45 13.14 4.81 -7.22
N HIS A 46 14.18 3.98 -7.33
CA HIS A 46 15.49 4.42 -7.78
C HIS A 46 15.51 4.77 -9.26
N PHE A 47 14.73 4.05 -10.07
CA PHE A 47 14.86 4.07 -11.53
C PHE A 47 13.57 4.51 -12.21
N SER A 48 13.73 5.37 -13.22
CA SER A 48 12.72 5.57 -14.27
C SER A 48 12.56 4.27 -15.06
N ARG A 49 11.50 4.15 -15.88
CA ARG A 49 11.26 2.95 -16.69
C ARG A 49 12.45 2.60 -17.59
N PRO A 50 13.06 3.54 -18.35
CA PRO A 50 14.23 3.22 -19.16
C PRO A 50 15.47 2.84 -18.34
N GLU A 51 15.66 3.45 -17.18
CA GLU A 51 16.76 3.11 -16.27
C GLU A 51 16.57 1.73 -15.65
N MET A 52 15.34 1.36 -15.30
CA MET A 52 15.01 0.03 -14.78
C MET A 52 15.26 -1.04 -15.85
N ASP A 53 14.85 -0.79 -17.09
CA ASP A 53 15.11 -1.72 -18.21
C ASP A 53 16.61 -1.92 -18.46
N LEU A 54 17.42 -0.88 -18.23
CA LEU A 54 18.88 -0.98 -18.28
C LEU A 54 19.43 -1.76 -17.07
N ALA A 55 18.96 -1.48 -15.86
CA ALA A 55 19.38 -2.17 -14.64
C ALA A 55 19.08 -3.68 -14.71
N VAL A 56 17.88 -4.05 -15.17
CA VAL A 56 17.46 -5.44 -15.38
C VAL A 56 18.36 -6.14 -16.40
N ARG A 57 18.73 -5.48 -17.51
CA ARG A 57 19.66 -6.06 -18.50
C ARG A 57 21.04 -6.31 -17.91
N LYS A 58 21.60 -5.32 -17.21
CA LYS A 58 22.92 -5.44 -16.54
C LYS A 58 22.94 -6.54 -15.47
N ALA A 59 21.90 -6.60 -14.64
CA ALA A 59 21.79 -7.66 -13.63
C ALA A 59 21.74 -9.05 -14.27
N LYS A 60 20.98 -9.19 -15.37
CA LYS A 60 20.88 -10.44 -16.12
C LYS A 60 22.22 -10.90 -16.70
N GLU A 61 23.05 -9.99 -17.20
CA GLU A 61 24.42 -10.30 -17.66
C GLU A 61 25.32 -10.85 -16.54
N GLN A 62 25.02 -10.49 -15.29
CA GLN A 62 25.71 -10.96 -14.09
C GLN A 62 25.04 -12.18 -13.44
N GLY A 63 24.01 -12.75 -14.06
CA GLY A 63 23.23 -13.86 -13.49
C GLY A 63 22.36 -13.48 -12.29
N ARG A 64 22.15 -12.19 -12.04
CA ARG A 64 21.27 -11.64 -10.99
C ARG A 64 19.94 -11.16 -11.57
N TYR A 65 18.98 -10.88 -10.69
CA TYR A 65 17.68 -10.35 -11.06
C TYR A 65 17.33 -9.17 -10.16
N ILE A 66 16.71 -8.15 -10.75
CA ILE A 66 16.22 -6.96 -10.05
C ILE A 66 14.71 -6.88 -10.30
N SER A 67 13.95 -6.60 -9.25
CA SER A 67 12.52 -6.34 -9.34
C SER A 67 12.12 -5.10 -8.53
N TYR A 68 10.94 -4.55 -8.82
CA TYR A 68 10.35 -3.46 -8.04
C TYR A 68 9.99 -3.85 -6.61
N PHE A 69 10.07 -5.12 -6.23
CA PHE A 69 9.88 -5.54 -4.84
C PHE A 69 11.13 -5.34 -3.99
N GLY A 70 12.32 -5.40 -4.61
CA GLY A 70 13.60 -5.42 -3.93
C GLY A 70 14.16 -4.05 -3.57
N ALA A 71 15.15 -4.03 -2.67
CA ALA A 71 15.86 -2.83 -2.27
C ALA A 71 16.67 -2.18 -3.41
N GLU A 72 17.15 -2.96 -4.40
CA GLU A 72 17.91 -2.39 -5.53
C GLU A 72 17.08 -1.40 -6.37
N ALA A 73 15.75 -1.57 -6.43
CA ALA A 73 14.85 -0.71 -7.20
C ALA A 73 14.18 0.38 -6.37
N ASN A 74 14.36 0.40 -5.05
CA ASN A 74 13.64 1.26 -4.12
C ASN A 74 14.56 1.90 -3.08
N ASP A 75 14.41 3.21 -2.89
CA ASP A 75 15.17 3.95 -1.89
C ASP A 75 14.51 3.89 -0.51
N PHE A 76 14.75 2.80 0.23
CA PHE A 76 14.20 2.64 1.58
C PHE A 76 14.77 3.66 2.58
N GLY A 77 16.00 4.14 2.36
CA GLY A 77 16.60 5.17 3.21
C GLY A 77 15.92 6.52 3.04
N ALA A 78 15.63 6.92 1.79
CA ALA A 78 14.86 8.12 1.50
C ALA A 78 13.42 8.02 2.04
N LEU A 79 12.78 6.85 1.92
CA LEU A 79 11.44 6.63 2.47
C LEU A 79 11.43 6.73 4.00
N GLU A 80 12.39 6.09 4.68
CA GLU A 80 12.53 6.19 6.14
C GLU A 80 12.78 7.63 6.58
N THR A 81 13.70 8.33 5.92
CA THR A 81 14.01 9.74 6.20
C THR A 81 12.79 10.63 5.99
N PHE A 82 12.01 10.38 4.93
CA PHE A 82 10.77 11.10 4.67
C PHE A 82 9.73 10.88 5.77
N PHE A 83 9.51 9.63 6.21
CA PHE A 83 8.59 9.34 7.32
C PHE A 83 9.06 9.94 8.63
N ALA A 84 10.36 9.87 8.93
CA ALA A 84 10.94 10.49 10.11
C ALA A 84 10.72 12.02 10.12
N SER A 85 11.05 12.68 9.00
CA SER A 85 10.84 14.12 8.81
C SER A 85 9.37 14.49 9.00
N TYR A 86 8.46 13.77 8.34
CA TYR A 86 7.04 14.08 8.47
C TYR A 86 6.54 13.89 9.90
N ALA A 87 6.92 12.81 10.57
CA ALA A 87 6.52 12.57 11.96
C ALA A 87 7.00 13.71 12.88
N GLU A 88 8.23 14.20 12.69
CA GLU A 88 8.81 15.25 13.51
C GLU A 88 8.24 16.64 13.22
N THR A 89 8.25 17.06 11.95
CA THR A 89 7.98 18.46 11.56
C THR A 89 6.72 18.63 10.71
N GLY A 90 6.13 17.54 10.20
CA GLY A 90 5.01 17.59 9.26
C GLY A 90 5.44 18.03 7.85
N THR A 91 6.74 18.00 7.55
CA THR A 91 7.30 18.40 6.24
C THR A 91 8.06 17.25 5.60
N GLY A 92 8.22 17.31 4.28
CA GLY A 92 9.06 16.39 3.53
C GLY A 92 9.10 16.78 2.06
N ARG A 93 9.84 16.03 1.25
CA ARG A 93 9.89 16.23 -0.21
C ARG A 93 9.32 15.02 -0.91
N ILE A 94 8.56 15.25 -1.96
CA ILE A 94 7.94 14.22 -2.79
C ILE A 94 8.22 14.49 -4.26
N ARG A 95 8.04 13.48 -5.09
CA ARG A 95 7.97 13.56 -6.54
C ARG A 95 6.96 12.54 -7.04
N HIS A 96 6.45 12.75 -8.24
CA HIS A 96 5.47 11.85 -8.84
C HIS A 96 6.15 10.97 -9.88
N TYR A 97 5.80 9.69 -9.90
CA TYR A 97 6.16 8.79 -10.98
C TYR A 97 5.01 8.76 -11.99
N LEU A 98 5.30 9.15 -13.22
CA LEU A 98 4.25 9.36 -14.23
C LEU A 98 3.93 8.03 -14.91
N HIS A 99 2.77 7.45 -14.65
CA HIS A 99 2.39 6.15 -15.20
C HIS A 99 1.84 6.23 -16.62
N THR A 100 1.13 7.31 -16.93
CA THR A 100 0.35 7.49 -18.16
C THR A 100 0.75 8.75 -18.93
N PHE A 101 0.31 8.85 -20.19
CA PHE A 101 0.53 10.06 -20.98
C PHE A 101 -0.25 11.25 -20.40
N ASP A 102 -1.46 11.03 -19.90
CA ASP A 102 -2.28 12.09 -19.32
C ASP A 102 -1.63 12.71 -18.07
N GLU A 103 -0.97 11.89 -17.25
CA GLU A 103 -0.16 12.37 -16.12
C GLU A 103 1.10 13.11 -16.58
N ALA A 104 1.72 12.69 -17.69
CA ALA A 104 3.01 13.22 -18.13
C ALA A 104 2.93 14.50 -18.96
N VAL A 105 1.83 14.69 -19.70
CA VAL A 105 1.59 15.87 -20.56
C VAL A 105 1.72 17.19 -19.80
N PRO A 106 1.11 17.38 -18.61
CA PRO A 106 1.25 18.61 -17.82
C PRO A 106 2.71 18.97 -17.46
N TYR A 107 3.59 17.98 -17.39
CA TYR A 107 5.01 18.15 -17.06
C TYR A 107 5.92 18.21 -18.30
N ASN A 108 5.35 18.07 -19.51
CA ASN A 108 6.09 17.95 -20.76
C ASN A 108 7.17 16.84 -20.69
N GLN A 109 6.81 15.72 -20.05
CA GLN A 109 7.65 14.54 -19.86
C GLN A 109 7.03 13.31 -20.56
N LEU A 110 7.74 12.18 -20.52
CA LEU A 110 7.26 10.91 -21.02
C LEU A 110 6.77 10.02 -19.86
N PRO A 111 5.80 9.10 -20.10
CA PRO A 111 5.45 8.10 -19.10
C PRO A 111 6.67 7.27 -18.68
N GLY A 112 6.73 6.93 -17.41
CA GLY A 112 7.81 6.19 -16.78
C GLY A 112 8.94 7.07 -16.26
N THR A 113 8.78 8.39 -16.20
CA THR A 113 9.75 9.32 -15.61
C THR A 113 9.27 9.90 -14.28
N PHE A 114 10.17 10.59 -13.58
CA PHE A 114 9.85 11.30 -12.36
C PHE A 114 9.71 12.80 -12.59
N THR A 115 8.76 13.42 -11.90
CA THR A 115 8.77 14.88 -11.73
C THR A 115 9.97 15.30 -10.85
N PRO A 116 10.37 16.59 -10.88
CA PRO A 116 11.29 17.12 -9.89
C PRO A 116 10.78 16.98 -8.46
N TRP A 117 11.69 16.92 -7.49
CA TRP A 117 11.35 16.93 -6.07
C TRP A 117 10.73 18.26 -5.66
N GLN A 118 9.54 18.20 -5.08
CA GLN A 118 8.78 19.34 -4.56
C GLN A 118 8.52 19.18 -3.07
N ASP A 119 8.32 20.29 -2.37
CA ASP A 119 7.96 20.25 -0.96
C ASP A 119 6.54 19.72 -0.78
N LEU A 120 6.36 18.90 0.24
CA LEU A 120 5.04 18.44 0.66
C LEU A 120 4.23 19.64 1.15
N ARG A 121 2.94 19.64 0.83
CA ARG A 121 2.01 20.68 1.28
C ARG A 121 2.06 20.82 2.80
N ALA A 122 2.20 22.05 3.27
CA ALA A 122 2.22 22.35 4.69
C ALA A 122 0.83 22.22 5.35
N ASN A 123 0.82 22.17 6.68
CA ASN A 123 -0.37 22.21 7.53
C ASN A 123 -1.37 21.05 7.36
N THR A 124 -0.92 19.90 6.86
CA THR A 124 -1.74 18.68 6.81
C THR A 124 -2.04 18.12 8.20
N ASP A 125 -3.16 17.40 8.32
CA ASP A 125 -3.56 16.70 9.53
C ASP A 125 -2.85 15.37 9.72
N LEU A 126 -2.57 14.67 8.63
CA LEU A 126 -1.85 13.40 8.60
C LEU A 126 -1.20 13.15 7.24
N LEU A 127 -0.23 12.23 7.22
CA LEU A 127 0.32 11.65 5.99
C LEU A 127 -0.39 10.34 5.70
N PHE A 128 -0.87 10.19 4.48
CA PHE A 128 -1.38 8.96 3.92
C PHE A 128 -0.43 8.45 2.84
N TYR A 129 0.23 7.33 3.11
CA TYR A 129 1.11 6.65 2.17
C TYR A 129 0.41 5.41 1.59
N GLU A 130 0.50 5.22 0.28
CA GLU A 130 0.05 4.00 -0.40
C GLU A 130 1.15 3.47 -1.33
N GLY A 131 1.64 2.25 -1.09
CA GLY A 131 2.68 1.66 -1.92
C GLY A 131 3.06 0.23 -1.50
N LEU A 132 4.11 -0.30 -2.11
CA LEU A 132 4.59 -1.65 -1.84
C LEU A 132 5.38 -1.76 -0.52
N HIS A 133 5.88 -0.64 0.04
CA HIS A 133 6.94 -0.65 1.07
C HIS A 133 6.63 0.18 2.33
N GLY A 134 5.35 0.48 2.59
CA GLY A 134 4.94 1.27 3.76
C GLY A 134 5.28 0.64 5.12
N GLY A 135 5.59 -0.66 5.15
CA GLY A 135 6.02 -1.41 6.33
C GLY A 135 7.39 -2.07 6.18
N ALA A 136 8.23 -1.55 5.27
CA ALA A 136 9.54 -2.10 4.98
C ALA A 136 10.49 -1.99 6.19
N VAL A 137 11.22 -3.08 6.43
CA VAL A 137 12.29 -3.13 7.42
C VAL A 137 13.40 -3.99 6.82
N THR A 138 14.60 -3.43 6.77
CA THR A 138 15.85 -4.10 6.42
C THR A 138 16.81 -4.05 7.62
N GLU A 139 18.03 -4.53 7.44
CA GLU A 139 19.07 -4.39 8.47
C GLU A 139 19.48 -2.93 8.70
N GLN A 140 19.36 -2.09 7.67
CA GLN A 140 19.80 -0.69 7.67
C GLN A 140 18.66 0.30 7.95
N HIS A 141 17.42 -0.04 7.57
CA HIS A 141 16.30 0.90 7.55
C HIS A 141 15.05 0.28 8.16
N ASN A 142 14.31 1.06 8.96
CA ASN A 142 13.05 0.64 9.56
C ASN A 142 11.98 1.70 9.32
N VAL A 143 11.30 1.61 8.17
CA VAL A 143 10.21 2.53 7.81
C VAL A 143 9.01 2.34 8.75
N ALA A 144 8.73 1.09 9.11
CA ALA A 144 7.55 0.73 9.90
C ALA A 144 7.48 1.39 11.29
N GLN A 145 8.62 1.77 11.88
CA GLN A 145 8.66 2.37 13.21
C GLN A 145 8.01 3.76 13.30
N HIS A 146 7.84 4.43 12.16
CA HIS A 146 7.26 5.78 12.08
C HIS A 146 5.74 5.76 11.83
N VAL A 147 5.15 4.59 11.58
CA VAL A 147 3.76 4.46 11.14
C VAL A 147 2.83 4.22 12.33
N ASP A 148 1.84 5.11 12.52
CA ASP A 148 0.82 4.97 13.56
C ASP A 148 -0.25 3.94 13.20
N LEU A 149 -0.60 3.82 11.91
CA LEU A 149 -1.53 2.82 11.40
C LEU A 149 -1.04 2.21 10.09
N LEU A 150 -0.38 1.05 10.20
CA LEU A 150 0.04 0.23 9.06
C LEU A 150 -1.06 -0.77 8.66
N ILE A 151 -1.52 -0.71 7.41
CA ILE A 151 -2.55 -1.59 6.84
C ILE A 151 -1.96 -2.40 5.70
N GLY A 152 -2.21 -3.72 5.72
CA GLY A 152 -1.82 -4.62 4.64
C GLY A 152 -2.97 -4.85 3.68
N MET A 153 -2.79 -4.53 2.40
CA MET A 153 -3.74 -4.85 1.34
C MET A 153 -3.11 -5.89 0.41
N VAL A 154 -3.61 -7.13 0.41
CA VAL A 154 -2.89 -8.22 -0.27
C VAL A 154 -3.85 -9.22 -0.92
N PRO A 155 -3.78 -9.49 -2.23
CA PRO A 155 -4.42 -10.66 -2.80
C PRO A 155 -3.65 -11.93 -2.40
N ILE A 156 -4.29 -13.09 -2.42
CA ILE A 156 -3.51 -14.35 -2.38
C ILE A 156 -2.53 -14.38 -3.56
N VAL A 157 -1.38 -15.05 -3.37
CA VAL A 157 -0.29 -15.11 -4.35
C VAL A 157 -0.80 -15.51 -5.75
N ASN A 158 -1.70 -16.49 -5.83
CA ASN A 158 -2.26 -16.92 -7.11
C ASN A 158 -3.04 -15.80 -7.81
N LEU A 159 -3.84 -15.02 -7.07
CA LEU A 159 -4.57 -13.88 -7.61
C LEU A 159 -3.60 -12.77 -8.05
N GLU A 160 -2.54 -12.52 -7.29
CA GLU A 160 -1.50 -11.55 -7.67
C GLU A 160 -0.85 -11.92 -9.02
N TRP A 161 -0.53 -13.19 -9.21
CA TRP A 161 0.05 -13.68 -10.46
C TRP A 161 -0.93 -13.60 -11.63
N ILE A 162 -2.21 -13.98 -11.42
CA ILE A 162 -3.26 -13.85 -12.43
C ILE A 162 -3.37 -12.38 -12.89
N GLN A 163 -3.38 -11.45 -11.94
CA GLN A 163 -3.43 -10.02 -12.22
C GLN A 163 -2.22 -9.54 -13.02
N LYS A 164 -1.02 -9.95 -12.62
CA LYS A 164 0.22 -9.61 -13.31
C LYS A 164 0.24 -10.17 -14.75
N ILE A 165 -0.14 -11.43 -14.93
CA ILE A 165 -0.19 -12.09 -16.24
C ILE A 165 -1.16 -11.37 -17.17
N ILE A 166 -2.40 -11.12 -16.71
CA ILE A 166 -3.41 -10.49 -17.56
C ILE A 166 -3.00 -9.06 -17.90
N ARG A 167 -2.51 -8.27 -16.94
CA ARG A 167 -2.03 -6.89 -17.18
C ARG A 167 -0.87 -6.86 -18.18
N ASP A 168 0.17 -7.64 -17.94
CA ASP A 168 1.39 -7.59 -18.75
C ASP A 168 1.17 -8.20 -20.16
N THR A 169 0.23 -9.13 -20.34
CA THR A 169 -0.11 -9.68 -21.67
C THR A 169 -1.09 -8.81 -22.45
N SER A 170 -2.11 -8.23 -21.81
CA SER A 170 -3.15 -7.45 -22.50
C SER A 170 -2.75 -5.99 -22.75
N GLU A 171 -2.12 -5.33 -21.77
CA GLU A 171 -1.80 -3.90 -21.86
C GLU A 171 -0.40 -3.66 -22.42
N ARG A 172 0.55 -4.58 -22.17
CA ARG A 172 1.97 -4.39 -22.51
C ARG A 172 2.47 -5.31 -23.62
N GLY A 173 1.65 -6.25 -24.09
CA GLY A 173 1.98 -7.14 -25.21
C GLY A 173 3.11 -8.13 -24.95
N HIS A 174 3.45 -8.42 -23.69
CA HIS A 174 4.46 -9.42 -23.35
C HIS A 174 3.93 -10.84 -23.62
N SER A 175 4.82 -11.76 -23.98
CA SER A 175 4.45 -13.18 -24.07
C SER A 175 4.23 -13.78 -22.67
N ARG A 176 3.39 -14.81 -22.58
CA ARG A 176 3.11 -15.49 -21.30
C ARG A 176 4.38 -16.05 -20.66
N GLU A 177 5.29 -16.58 -21.46
CA GLU A 177 6.56 -17.17 -21.02
C GLU A 177 7.47 -16.11 -20.41
N ALA A 178 7.51 -14.91 -21.01
CA ALA A 178 8.29 -13.80 -20.48
C ALA A 178 7.77 -13.34 -19.10
N VAL A 179 6.44 -13.28 -18.94
CA VAL A 179 5.82 -12.92 -17.66
C VAL A 179 6.04 -14.00 -16.60
N GLN A 180 5.90 -15.28 -16.97
CA GLN A 180 6.20 -16.40 -16.06
C GLN A 180 7.64 -16.36 -15.57
N ALA A 181 8.61 -16.15 -16.47
CA ALA A 181 10.01 -16.01 -16.08
C ALA A 181 10.23 -14.80 -15.16
N SER A 182 9.54 -13.67 -15.41
CA SER A 182 9.60 -12.50 -14.54
C SER A 182 9.05 -12.78 -13.14
N ILE A 183 7.92 -13.49 -13.02
CA ILE A 183 7.34 -13.88 -11.72
C ILE A 183 8.37 -14.66 -10.90
N VAL A 184 8.91 -15.75 -11.45
CA VAL A 184 9.87 -16.61 -10.75
C VAL A 184 11.09 -15.81 -10.29
N ARG A 185 11.61 -14.91 -11.13
CA ARG A 185 12.78 -14.08 -10.81
C ARG A 185 12.51 -13.07 -9.69
N SER A 186 11.28 -12.58 -9.57
CA SER A 186 10.88 -11.62 -8.54
C SER A 186 10.50 -12.26 -7.20
N MET A 187 10.41 -13.60 -7.12
CA MET A 187 9.94 -14.29 -5.92
C MET A 187 10.86 -14.11 -4.72
N ASP A 188 12.18 -14.04 -4.95
CA ASP A 188 13.13 -13.82 -3.87
C ASP A 188 12.88 -12.47 -3.19
N ASP A 189 12.82 -11.39 -3.98
CA ASP A 189 12.47 -10.06 -3.48
C ASP A 189 11.09 -10.03 -2.81
N TYR A 190 10.09 -10.74 -3.37
CA TYR A 190 8.76 -10.80 -2.79
C TYR A 190 8.74 -11.44 -1.39
N ILE A 191 9.50 -12.53 -1.22
CA ILE A 191 9.61 -13.25 0.06
C ILE A 191 10.40 -12.41 1.07
N ASN A 192 11.46 -11.74 0.63
CA ASN A 192 12.38 -11.02 1.51
C ASN A 192 11.90 -9.60 1.86
N HIS A 193 11.18 -8.92 0.95
CA HIS A 193 10.83 -7.51 1.11
C HIS A 193 9.32 -7.23 1.19
N ILE A 194 8.44 -8.05 0.60
CA ILE A 194 6.98 -7.81 0.63
C ILE A 194 6.32 -8.58 1.77
N THR A 195 6.45 -9.91 1.76
CA THR A 195 5.77 -10.81 2.71
C THR A 195 5.98 -10.45 4.19
N PRO A 196 7.20 -10.08 4.65
CA PRO A 196 7.44 -9.76 6.06
C PRO A 196 6.67 -8.53 6.56
N GLN A 197 6.32 -7.60 5.66
CA GLN A 197 5.57 -6.40 6.02
C GLN A 197 4.17 -6.73 6.56
N PHE A 198 3.50 -7.76 6.01
CA PHE A 198 2.18 -8.21 6.47
C PHE A 198 2.19 -8.84 7.87
N SER A 199 3.38 -9.14 8.41
CA SER A 199 3.52 -9.54 9.81
C SER A 199 3.61 -8.35 10.76
N ARG A 200 3.82 -7.13 10.23
CA ARG A 200 3.99 -5.86 10.96
C ARG A 200 2.77 -4.94 10.87
N THR A 201 1.84 -5.21 9.97
CA THR A 201 0.59 -4.46 9.83
C THR A 201 -0.31 -4.62 11.07
N HIS A 202 -1.10 -3.60 11.37
CA HIS A 202 -2.13 -3.65 12.41
C HIS A 202 -3.37 -4.39 11.92
N ILE A 203 -3.72 -4.21 10.64
CA ILE A 203 -4.85 -4.88 9.98
C ILE A 203 -4.39 -5.36 8.61
N ASN A 204 -4.67 -6.61 8.28
CA ASN A 204 -4.53 -7.13 6.92
C ASN A 204 -5.91 -7.34 6.31
N PHE A 205 -6.12 -6.84 5.10
CA PHE A 205 -7.21 -7.16 4.21
C PHE A 205 -6.66 -8.06 3.11
N GLN A 206 -6.94 -9.35 3.22
CA GLN A 206 -6.48 -10.33 2.26
C GLN A 206 -7.60 -10.73 1.31
N ARG A 207 -7.44 -10.46 0.01
CA ARG A 207 -8.43 -10.83 -1.00
C ARG A 207 -8.22 -12.29 -1.45
N VAL A 208 -9.27 -13.10 -1.32
CA VAL A 208 -9.26 -14.54 -1.60
C VAL A 208 -10.38 -14.87 -2.59
N PRO A 209 -10.06 -15.21 -3.85
CA PRO A 209 -11.03 -15.77 -4.79
C PRO A 209 -11.63 -17.08 -4.31
N THR A 210 -12.89 -17.30 -4.65
CA THR A 210 -13.65 -18.54 -4.44
C THR A 210 -13.90 -19.31 -5.73
N VAL A 211 -13.20 -18.92 -6.79
CA VAL A 211 -13.12 -19.63 -8.07
C VAL A 211 -11.82 -20.41 -8.15
N ASP A 212 -11.69 -21.28 -9.14
CA ASP A 212 -10.49 -22.09 -9.34
C ASP A 212 -9.31 -21.23 -9.81
N THR A 213 -8.40 -20.94 -8.87
CA THR A 213 -7.12 -20.27 -9.15
C THR A 213 -5.93 -21.24 -9.01
N SER A 214 -6.14 -22.55 -9.11
CA SER A 214 -5.09 -23.57 -8.90
C SER A 214 -3.94 -23.46 -9.91
N ASN A 215 -4.24 -23.10 -11.16
CA ASN A 215 -3.25 -22.79 -12.19
C ASN A 215 -3.35 -21.32 -12.67
N PRO A 216 -2.66 -20.38 -11.99
CA PRO A 216 -2.72 -18.95 -12.31
C PRO A 216 -2.17 -18.62 -13.70
N PHE A 217 -1.28 -19.45 -14.25
CA PHE A 217 -0.70 -19.26 -15.59
C PHE A 217 -1.67 -19.54 -16.74
N SER A 218 -2.75 -20.26 -16.46
CA SER A 218 -3.80 -20.59 -17.43
C SER A 218 -5.06 -19.72 -17.31
N ALA A 219 -5.11 -18.82 -16.33
CA ALA A 219 -6.25 -17.95 -16.11
C ALA A 219 -6.53 -17.08 -17.35
N LYS A 220 -7.82 -16.83 -17.57
CA LYS A 220 -8.34 -16.02 -18.68
C LYS A 220 -8.75 -14.63 -18.22
N ASP A 221 -9.22 -14.53 -16.99
CA ASP A 221 -9.81 -13.37 -16.38
C ASP A 221 -9.36 -13.24 -14.92
N ILE A 222 -9.39 -12.00 -14.43
CA ILE A 222 -9.12 -11.70 -13.03
C ILE A 222 -10.43 -11.95 -12.29
N PRO A 223 -10.47 -12.85 -11.28
CA PRO A 223 -11.67 -13.04 -10.46
C PRO A 223 -12.23 -11.70 -10.01
N SER A 224 -13.54 -11.53 -10.10
CA SER A 224 -14.24 -10.31 -9.68
C SER A 224 -14.34 -10.18 -8.15
N LEU A 225 -14.83 -9.04 -7.68
CA LEU A 225 -15.08 -8.85 -6.25
C LEU A 225 -16.19 -9.77 -5.72
N ASP A 226 -17.19 -10.08 -6.55
CA ASP A 226 -18.29 -10.97 -6.17
C ASP A 226 -17.86 -12.44 -6.13
N GLU A 227 -16.83 -12.80 -6.89
CA GLU A 227 -16.18 -14.11 -6.85
C GLU A 227 -15.12 -14.23 -5.74
N SER A 228 -15.01 -13.23 -4.87
CA SER A 228 -13.98 -13.16 -3.83
C SER A 228 -14.57 -12.90 -2.45
N PHE A 229 -13.86 -13.35 -1.42
CA PHE A 229 -13.97 -12.82 -0.07
C PHE A 229 -12.75 -11.97 0.27
N VAL A 230 -12.90 -11.14 1.30
CA VAL A 230 -11.79 -10.43 1.94
C VAL A 230 -11.69 -10.90 3.38
N VAL A 231 -10.53 -11.46 3.72
CA VAL A 231 -10.17 -11.92 5.06
C VAL A 231 -9.48 -10.77 5.78
N ILE A 232 -10.13 -10.24 6.80
CA ILE A 232 -9.70 -9.09 7.59
C ILE A 232 -9.16 -9.57 8.93
N ARG A 233 -7.83 -9.55 9.08
CA ARG A 233 -7.15 -9.99 10.30
C ARG A 233 -6.67 -8.78 11.12
N PHE A 234 -7.01 -8.78 12.40
CA PHE A 234 -6.62 -7.74 13.35
C PHE A 234 -5.43 -8.20 14.21
N ARG A 235 -4.42 -7.34 14.38
CA ARG A 235 -3.22 -7.59 15.18
C ARG A 235 -3.06 -6.49 16.23
N GLY A 236 -3.06 -6.88 17.51
CA GLY A 236 -2.83 -5.95 18.63
C GLY A 236 -3.95 -4.93 18.90
N ILE A 237 -4.99 -4.91 18.07
CA ILE A 237 -6.17 -4.06 18.27
C ILE A 237 -7.10 -4.73 19.28
N LYS A 238 -7.34 -4.05 20.39
CA LYS A 238 -8.23 -4.50 21.46
C LYS A 238 -9.65 -3.96 21.22
N HIS A 239 -10.64 -4.65 21.77
CA HIS A 239 -12.05 -4.21 21.75
C HIS A 239 -12.66 -4.06 20.34
N VAL A 240 -12.29 -4.95 19.41
CA VAL A 240 -12.91 -5.02 18.09
C VAL A 240 -14.36 -5.52 18.23
N ASP A 241 -15.34 -4.72 17.80
CA ASP A 241 -16.77 -5.05 17.89
C ASP A 241 -17.21 -5.94 16.72
N PHE A 242 -16.78 -7.20 16.75
CA PHE A 242 -17.22 -8.19 15.76
C PHE A 242 -18.74 -8.36 15.69
N PRO A 243 -19.51 -8.39 16.81
CA PRO A 243 -20.97 -8.45 16.76
C PRO A 243 -21.62 -7.31 15.98
N TYR A 244 -21.06 -6.09 16.06
CA TYR A 244 -21.52 -4.97 15.24
C TYR A 244 -21.19 -5.19 13.76
N TYR A 245 -19.94 -5.54 13.42
CA TYR A 245 -19.52 -5.74 12.03
C TYR A 245 -20.30 -6.86 11.33
N LEU A 246 -20.57 -7.97 12.03
CA LEU A 246 -21.37 -9.09 11.51
C LEU A 246 -22.80 -8.68 11.18
N ARG A 247 -23.39 -7.77 11.98
CA ARG A 247 -24.74 -7.24 11.74
C ARG A 247 -24.78 -6.27 10.58
N MET A 248 -23.77 -5.40 10.46
CA MET A 248 -23.72 -4.37 9.43
C MET A 248 -23.33 -4.91 8.06
N ILE A 249 -22.44 -5.92 8.02
CA ILE A 249 -21.89 -6.46 6.78
C ILE A 249 -22.56 -7.78 6.48
N HIS A 250 -23.72 -7.72 5.80
CA HIS A 250 -24.47 -8.94 5.47
C HIS A 250 -23.61 -9.93 4.66
N GLY A 251 -23.62 -11.20 5.06
CA GLY A 251 -22.80 -12.27 4.46
C GLY A 251 -21.38 -12.34 5.02
N SER A 252 -21.04 -11.53 6.03
CA SER A 252 -19.79 -11.69 6.77
C SER A 252 -19.88 -12.78 7.83
N PHE A 253 -18.74 -13.36 8.19
CA PHE A 253 -18.62 -14.38 9.22
C PHE A 253 -17.22 -14.34 9.87
N MET A 254 -17.07 -15.01 11.00
CA MET A 254 -15.78 -15.12 11.70
C MET A 254 -15.09 -16.43 11.32
N SER A 255 -13.84 -16.36 10.84
CA SER A 255 -13.03 -17.56 10.57
C SER A 255 -12.07 -17.90 11.72
N ARG A 256 -11.67 -16.90 12.51
CA ARG A 256 -10.89 -17.02 13.75
C ARG A 256 -11.29 -15.92 14.74
N VAL A 257 -10.88 -16.05 16.00
CA VAL A 257 -11.20 -15.09 17.07
C VAL A 257 -10.86 -13.63 16.71
N ASN A 258 -9.80 -13.41 15.93
CA ASN A 258 -9.35 -12.09 15.50
C ASN A 258 -9.46 -11.89 13.97
N THR A 259 -10.35 -12.63 13.30
CA THR A 259 -10.45 -12.60 11.84
C THR A 259 -11.91 -12.60 11.37
N LEU A 260 -12.27 -11.50 10.70
CA LEU A 260 -13.56 -11.30 10.04
C LEU A 260 -13.40 -11.62 8.56
N VAL A 261 -14.34 -12.32 7.96
CA VAL A 261 -14.41 -12.56 6.51
C VAL A 261 -15.61 -11.83 5.96
N VAL A 262 -15.42 -11.05 4.90
CA VAL A 262 -16.50 -10.24 4.27
C VAL A 262 -16.57 -10.52 2.78
N PRO A 263 -17.76 -10.46 2.15
CA PRO A 263 -17.88 -10.55 0.69
C PRO A 263 -17.04 -9.45 0.00
N GLY A 264 -16.37 -9.77 -1.10
CA GLY A 264 -15.45 -8.84 -1.76
C GLY A 264 -16.13 -7.55 -2.24
N GLY A 265 -17.37 -7.65 -2.74
CA GLY A 265 -18.17 -6.47 -3.10
C GLY A 265 -18.48 -5.52 -1.93
N LYS A 266 -18.25 -5.95 -0.68
CA LYS A 266 -18.46 -5.15 0.54
C LYS A 266 -17.16 -4.67 1.18
N MET A 267 -16.02 -4.82 0.51
CA MET A 267 -14.72 -4.41 1.03
C MET A 267 -14.68 -2.92 1.41
N GLY A 268 -15.20 -2.03 0.55
CA GLY A 268 -15.23 -0.59 0.82
C GLY A 268 -16.02 -0.26 2.09
N LEU A 269 -17.23 -0.81 2.24
CA LEU A 269 -18.05 -0.64 3.45
C LEU A 269 -17.33 -1.19 4.69
N ALA A 270 -16.70 -2.37 4.59
CA ALA A 270 -15.96 -2.96 5.69
C ALA A 270 -14.78 -2.06 6.12
N MET A 271 -14.03 -1.52 5.16
CA MET A 271 -12.94 -0.57 5.42
C MET A 271 -13.46 0.69 6.12
N GLU A 272 -14.54 1.30 5.65
CA GLU A 272 -15.12 2.48 6.29
C GLU A 272 -15.55 2.19 7.73
N LEU A 273 -16.27 1.10 7.98
CA LEU A 273 -16.74 0.73 9.34
C LEU A 273 -15.59 0.42 10.32
N ILE A 274 -14.51 -0.19 9.83
CA ILE A 274 -13.38 -0.62 10.65
C ILE A 274 -12.39 0.52 10.88
N LEU A 275 -12.07 1.30 9.83
CA LEU A 275 -10.97 2.26 9.86
C LEU A 275 -11.40 3.64 10.36
N THR A 276 -12.65 4.06 10.14
CA THR A 276 -13.15 5.36 10.63
C THR A 276 -12.89 5.58 12.12
N PRO A 277 -13.30 4.68 13.05
CA PRO A 277 -13.07 4.91 14.48
C PRO A 277 -11.58 4.89 14.86
N LEU A 278 -10.75 4.13 14.13
CA LEU A 278 -9.31 4.09 14.36
C LEU A 278 -8.64 5.39 13.96
N ILE A 279 -9.01 5.94 12.80
CA ILE A 279 -8.49 7.20 12.27
C ILE A 279 -8.97 8.36 13.14
N GLU A 280 -10.23 8.35 13.58
CA GLU A 280 -10.74 9.33 14.53
C GLU A 280 -9.93 9.34 15.84
N ALA A 281 -9.63 8.17 16.41
CA ALA A 281 -8.80 8.06 17.61
C ALA A 281 -7.38 8.60 17.40
N ILE A 282 -6.78 8.41 16.22
CA ILE A 282 -5.47 8.97 15.86
C ILE A 282 -5.53 10.50 15.83
N ILE A 283 -6.55 11.07 15.18
CA ILE A 283 -6.74 12.53 15.12
C ILE A 283 -7.02 13.12 16.50
N GLN A 284 -7.79 12.44 17.35
CA GLN A 284 -8.02 12.88 18.73
C GLN A 284 -6.71 12.95 19.53
N LYS A 285 -5.85 11.92 19.43
CA LYS A 285 -4.52 11.93 20.06
C LYS A 285 -3.64 13.07 19.55
N ARG A 286 -3.68 13.36 18.25
CA ARG A 286 -2.99 14.52 17.67
C ARG A 286 -3.46 15.83 18.28
N ARG A 287 -4.77 16.04 18.38
CA ARG A 287 -5.34 17.27 18.96
C ARG A 287 -4.87 17.45 20.41
N GLN A 288 -4.84 16.38 21.19
CA GLN A 288 -4.33 16.40 22.57
C GLN A 288 -2.83 16.76 22.63
N ALA A 289 -2.01 16.14 21.78
CA ALA A 289 -0.57 16.38 21.74
C ALA A 289 -0.21 17.81 21.29
N ARG A 290 -1.00 18.43 20.41
CA ARG A 290 -0.84 19.85 20.02
C ARG A 290 -1.33 20.80 21.12
N GLY A 291 -2.51 20.54 21.70
CA GLY A 291 -3.06 21.38 22.78
C GLY A 291 -2.18 21.43 24.04
N GLN A 292 -1.47 20.35 24.37
CA GLN A 292 -0.50 20.34 25.48
C GLN A 292 0.77 21.17 25.18
N ALA A 293 1.22 21.19 23.91
CA ALA A 293 2.39 21.97 23.52
C ALA A 293 2.12 23.47 23.55
N ASP A 294 0.93 23.90 23.13
CA ASP A 294 0.51 25.31 23.17
C ASP A 294 0.34 25.84 24.60
N TRP A 295 0.10 24.96 25.58
CA TRP A 295 0.02 25.31 27.00
C TRP A 295 1.39 25.45 27.68
N LEU A 296 2.36 24.60 27.30
CA LEU A 296 3.75 24.64 27.81
C LEU A 296 4.62 25.71 27.14
N GLY A 297 4.19 26.23 25.98
CA GLY A 297 4.87 27.31 25.25
C GLY A 297 4.39 28.72 25.60
N LYS A 298 3.49 28.87 26.58
CA LYS A 298 3.07 30.15 27.19
C LYS A 298 3.68 30.29 28.57
#